data_AF-A0A285BX82-F1
#
_entry.id   AF-A0A285BX82-F1
#
_cell.length_a   1.000
_cell.length_b   1.000
_cell.length_c   1.000
_cell.angle_alpha   90.00
_cell.angle_beta   90.00
_cell.angle_gamma   90.00
#
_symmetry.space_group_name_H-M   'P 1'
#
loop_
_entity.id
_entity.type
_entity.pdbx_description
1 polymer ?
#
loop_
_entity_poly.entity_id
_entity_poly.type
_entity_poly.pdbx_seq_one_letter_code
_entity_poly.pdbx_strand_id
1 'polypeptide(L)'
;MSEVIDYKSRVSDPASRKFETFSYLPAMADKDIKKQVQYLISKGWNPAIEHTEPEYVMDSYWYMWKLPMFGETDVEKVLAEAAACHKANPNNHVRLIGYNNFTQSQGTAMVIYRGKTV
;
A
#
# COMPACT_ATOMS: atom_id res chain seq x y z
N MET A 1 -2.08 0.45 32.53
CA MET A 1 -2.83 0.17 31.29
C MET A 1 -2.51 1.29 30.32
N SER A 2 -2.08 0.99 29.10
CA SER A 2 -1.93 2.02 28.07
C SER A 2 -3.30 2.65 27.82
N GLU A 3 -3.39 3.98 27.81
CA GLU A 3 -4.62 4.68 27.44
C GLU A 3 -5.07 4.24 26.04
N VAL A 4 -6.39 4.10 25.87
CA VAL A 4 -6.98 3.82 24.56
C VAL A 4 -6.83 5.09 23.72
N ILE A 5 -6.03 5.02 22.66
CA ILE A 5 -5.76 6.14 21.75
C ILE A 5 -6.97 6.35 20.84
N ASP A 6 -7.56 7.55 20.87
CA ASP A 6 -8.55 7.97 19.89
C ASP A 6 -7.87 8.36 18.56
N TYR A 7 -8.28 7.72 17.47
CA TYR A 7 -7.86 8.07 16.13
C TYR A 7 -8.99 8.82 15.44
N LYS A 8 -8.82 10.14 15.31
CA LYS A 8 -9.77 11.03 14.64
C LYS A 8 -9.88 10.68 13.15
N SER A 9 -10.78 9.78 12.82
CA SER A 9 -11.24 9.47 11.45
C SER A 9 -12.63 10.08 11.29
N ARG A 10 -12.75 11.09 10.45
CA ARG A 10 -14.01 11.84 10.22
C ARG A 10 -14.36 11.81 8.74
N VAL A 11 -15.62 11.49 8.45
CA VAL A 11 -16.15 11.53 7.07
C VAL A 11 -16.00 12.94 6.46
N SER A 12 -16.13 13.98 7.29
CA SER A 12 -15.99 15.38 6.89
C SER A 12 -14.55 15.85 6.68
N ASP A 13 -13.54 15.03 7.02
CA ASP A 13 -12.13 15.34 6.84
C ASP A 13 -11.49 14.29 5.91
N PRO A 14 -11.39 14.58 4.60
CA PRO A 14 -10.77 13.67 3.63
C PRO A 14 -9.36 13.22 4.02
N ALA A 15 -8.58 14.08 4.69
CA ALA A 15 -7.22 13.76 5.14
C ALA A 15 -7.19 12.68 6.24
N SER A 16 -8.31 12.47 6.92
CA SER A 16 -8.43 11.50 8.00
C SER A 16 -8.90 10.11 7.54
N ARG A 17 -9.27 9.96 6.26
CA ARG A 17 -9.79 8.71 5.69
C ARG A 17 -8.80 7.56 5.86
N LYS A 18 -9.36 6.38 6.00
CA LYS A 18 -8.64 5.11 6.22
C LYS A 18 -8.72 4.26 4.97
N PHE A 19 -7.73 3.40 4.80
CA PHE A 19 -7.46 2.63 3.59
C PHE A 19 -7.03 1.22 3.97
N GLU A 20 -7.87 0.59 4.80
CA GLU A 20 -7.70 -0.78 5.29
C GLU A 20 -6.44 -0.98 6.16
N THR A 21 -5.76 -2.11 5.97
CA THR A 21 -4.69 -2.61 6.84
C THR A 21 -3.59 -1.56 7.04
N PHE A 22 -3.20 -1.36 8.30
CA PHE A 22 -2.22 -0.37 8.78
C PHE A 22 -2.60 1.11 8.64
N SER A 23 -3.76 1.48 8.10
CA SER A 23 -4.14 2.89 7.91
C SER A 23 -4.41 3.68 9.21
N TYR A 24 -4.59 2.98 10.33
CA TYR A 24 -4.67 3.58 11.67
C TYR A 24 -3.30 3.86 12.28
N LEU A 25 -2.22 3.28 11.75
CA LEU A 25 -0.87 3.56 12.21
C LEU A 25 -0.34 4.86 11.57
N PRO A 26 0.76 5.43 12.12
CA PRO A 26 1.51 6.46 11.42
C PRO A 26 1.88 6.03 10.00
N ALA A 27 2.08 7.00 9.10
CA ALA A 27 2.56 6.71 7.75
C ALA A 27 3.85 5.88 7.83
N MET A 28 3.96 4.82 7.01
CA MET A 28 5.12 3.95 7.05
C MET A 28 6.36 4.73 6.61
N ALA A 29 7.44 4.58 7.38
CA ALA A 29 8.76 4.99 6.92
C ALA A 29 9.30 3.96 5.91
N ASP A 30 10.26 4.36 5.07
CA ASP A 30 10.85 3.49 4.03
C ASP A 30 11.37 2.16 4.59
N LYS A 31 11.98 2.19 5.78
CA LYS A 31 12.46 0.99 6.48
C LYS A 31 11.34 -0.01 6.81
N ASP A 32 10.13 0.48 7.07
CA ASP A 32 8.99 -0.34 7.43
C ASP A 32 8.27 -0.83 6.17
N ILE A 33 8.20 -0.03 5.11
CA ILE A 33 7.78 -0.49 3.76
C ILE A 33 8.68 -1.64 3.30
N LYS A 34 10.00 -1.49 3.44
CA LYS A 34 10.99 -2.53 3.11
C LYS A 34 10.71 -3.86 3.82
N LYS A 35 10.32 -3.82 5.11
CA LYS A 35 9.95 -5.04 5.85
C LYS A 35 8.69 -5.69 5.30
N GLN A 36 7.71 -4.91 4.84
CA GLN A 36 6.50 -5.47 4.23
C GLN A 36 6.83 -6.15 2.90
N VAL A 37 7.66 -5.53 2.07
CA VAL A 37 8.15 -6.18 0.83
C VAL A 37 8.89 -7.49 1.14
N GLN A 38 9.80 -7.48 2.11
CA GLN A 38 10.50 -8.68 2.57
C GLN A 38 9.55 -9.77 3.05
N TYR A 39 8.50 -9.40 3.78
CA TYR A 39 7.46 -10.33 4.22
C TYR A 39 6.77 -11.01 3.03
N LEU A 40 6.33 -10.25 2.02
CA LEU A 40 5.67 -10.80 0.82
C LEU A 40 6.58 -11.82 0.12
N ILE A 41 7.84 -11.44 -0.12
CA ILE A 41 8.84 -12.31 -0.77
C ILE A 41 9.11 -13.56 0.07
N SER A 42 9.25 -13.42 1.40
CA SER A 42 9.46 -14.58 2.30
C SER A 42 8.29 -15.57 2.31
N LYS A 43 7.09 -15.12 1.95
CA LYS A 43 5.89 -15.96 1.78
C LYS A 43 5.80 -16.60 0.40
N GLY A 44 6.71 -16.28 -0.52
CA GLY A 44 6.65 -16.71 -1.92
C GLY A 44 5.48 -16.06 -2.67
N TRP A 45 4.97 -14.93 -2.19
CA TRP A 45 3.89 -14.19 -2.84
C TRP A 45 4.44 -13.27 -3.92
N ASN A 46 3.61 -12.94 -4.91
CA ASN A 46 3.99 -12.05 -6.00
C ASN A 46 3.60 -10.60 -5.64
N PRO A 47 4.56 -9.69 -5.39
CA PRO A 47 4.25 -8.30 -5.10
C PRO A 47 3.69 -7.58 -6.32
N ALA A 48 2.76 -6.66 -6.10
CA ALA A 48 2.32 -5.72 -7.14
C ALA A 48 2.04 -4.35 -6.51
N ILE A 49 2.04 -3.34 -7.36
CA ILE A 49 1.82 -1.95 -6.98
C ILE A 49 0.55 -1.46 -7.66
N GLU A 50 -0.28 -0.75 -6.90
CA GLU A 50 -1.48 -0.10 -7.43
C GLU A 50 -1.56 1.35 -6.95
N HIS A 51 -2.24 2.20 -7.70
CA HIS A 51 -2.44 3.59 -7.32
C HIS A 51 -3.83 4.12 -7.68
N THR A 52 -4.29 5.14 -6.96
CA THR A 52 -5.56 5.82 -7.21
C THR A 52 -5.56 7.23 -6.61
N GLU A 53 -6.41 8.12 -7.13
CA GLU A 53 -6.63 9.44 -6.55
C GLU A 53 -7.31 9.31 -5.17
N PRO A 54 -7.02 10.21 -4.19
CA PRO A 54 -7.56 10.09 -2.83
C PRO A 54 -9.09 10.04 -2.71
N GLU A 55 -9.81 10.61 -3.68
CA GLU A 55 -11.27 10.60 -3.70
C GLU A 55 -11.83 9.19 -3.90
N TYR A 56 -11.09 8.32 -4.60
CA TYR A 56 -11.45 6.93 -4.95
C TYR A 56 -10.81 5.89 -4.02
N VAL A 57 -10.26 6.31 -2.88
CA VAL A 57 -9.55 5.41 -1.95
C VAL A 57 -10.41 4.23 -1.44
N MET A 58 -11.73 4.40 -1.41
CA MET A 58 -12.69 3.37 -0.96
C MET A 58 -13.10 2.40 -2.08
N ASP A 59 -12.68 2.64 -3.32
CA ASP A 59 -12.99 1.75 -4.43
C ASP A 59 -12.17 0.46 -4.32
N SER A 60 -12.77 -0.66 -4.70
CA SER A 60 -12.13 -1.98 -4.59
C SER A 60 -10.96 -2.12 -5.57
N TYR A 61 -11.08 -1.56 -6.77
CA TYR A 61 -10.08 -1.66 -7.84
C TYR A 61 -9.36 -0.34 -8.04
N TRP A 62 -8.03 -0.41 -8.04
CA TRP A 62 -7.13 0.70 -8.32
C TRP A 62 -6.37 0.42 -9.62
N TYR A 63 -5.68 1.43 -10.16
CA TYR A 63 -4.88 1.23 -11.35
C TYR A 63 -3.65 0.39 -11.02
N MET A 64 -3.46 -0.71 -11.75
CA MET A 64 -2.25 -1.51 -11.63
C MET A 64 -1.06 -0.78 -12.26
N TRP A 65 0.01 -0.62 -11.49
CA TRP A 65 1.27 -0.11 -12.01
C TRP A 65 2.01 -1.25 -12.70
N LYS A 66 2.08 -1.19 -14.04
CA LYS A 66 2.66 -2.22 -14.90
C LYS A 66 1.97 -3.58 -14.68
N LEU A 67 2.68 -4.57 -14.15
CA LEU A 67 2.20 -5.94 -13.90
C LEU A 67 2.71 -6.42 -12.54
N PRO A 68 2.10 -7.47 -11.96
CA PRO A 68 2.67 -8.12 -10.78
C PRO A 68 4.10 -8.60 -11.06
N MET A 69 4.97 -8.46 -10.07
CA MET A 69 6.39 -8.80 -10.17
C MET A 69 6.56 -10.32 -9.93
N PHE A 70 6.11 -11.11 -10.91
CA PHE A 70 6.08 -12.57 -10.83
C PHE A 70 7.48 -13.16 -10.57
N GLY A 71 7.61 -13.90 -9.47
CA GLY A 71 8.87 -14.54 -9.08
C GLY A 71 10.00 -13.59 -8.71
N GLU A 72 9.73 -12.29 -8.54
CA GLU A 72 10.76 -11.33 -8.11
C GLU A 72 11.11 -11.54 -6.63
N THR A 73 12.41 -11.59 -6.36
CA THR A 73 12.96 -11.81 -5.01
C THR A 73 13.82 -10.65 -4.52
N ASP A 74 14.13 -9.70 -5.39
CA ASP A 74 14.88 -8.49 -5.07
C ASP A 74 13.95 -7.42 -4.49
N VAL A 75 14.11 -7.19 -3.18
CA VAL A 75 13.37 -6.19 -2.41
C VAL A 75 13.58 -4.79 -2.98
N GLU A 76 14.79 -4.45 -3.43
CA GLU A 76 15.11 -3.10 -3.87
C GLU A 76 14.44 -2.79 -5.21
N LYS A 77 14.25 -3.78 -6.08
CA LYS A 77 13.49 -3.59 -7.33
C LYS A 77 12.02 -3.31 -7.06
N VAL A 78 11.39 -4.03 -6.12
CA VAL A 78 9.99 -3.78 -5.74
C VAL A 78 9.83 -2.37 -5.17
N LEU A 79 10.76 -1.94 -4.32
CA LEU A 79 10.78 -0.58 -3.77
C LEU A 79 11.00 0.47 -4.87
N ALA A 80 11.89 0.21 -5.82
CA ALA A 80 12.15 1.10 -6.95
C ALA A 80 10.91 1.29 -7.83
N GLU A 81 10.13 0.23 -8.09
CA GLU A 81 8.88 0.32 -8.82
C GLU A 81 7.80 1.09 -8.05
N ALA A 82 7.70 0.89 -6.74
CA ALA A 82 6.80 1.66 -5.89
C ALA A 82 7.15 3.16 -5.91
N ALA A 83 8.43 3.50 -5.80
CA ALA A 83 8.92 4.88 -5.88
C ALA A 83 8.70 5.50 -7.27
N ALA A 84 8.90 4.72 -8.34
CA ALA A 84 8.63 5.14 -9.71
C ALA A 84 7.14 5.45 -9.93
N CYS A 85 6.25 4.59 -9.42
CA CYS A 85 4.80 4.80 -9.45
C CYS A 85 4.41 6.10 -8.72
N HIS A 86 4.94 6.31 -7.51
CA HIS A 86 4.65 7.52 -6.74
C HIS A 86 5.19 8.79 -7.42
N LYS A 87 6.39 8.72 -8.02
CA LYS A 87 6.96 9.84 -8.77
C LYS A 87 6.12 10.21 -10.01
N ALA A 88 5.58 9.21 -10.71
CA ALA A 88 4.72 9.43 -11.88
C ALA A 88 3.33 9.95 -11.47
N ASN A 89 2.86 9.60 -10.27
CA ASN A 89 1.53 9.94 -9.76
C ASN A 89 1.63 10.60 -8.37
N PRO A 90 2.21 11.82 -8.26
CA PRO A 90 2.60 12.41 -6.97
C PRO A 90 1.43 12.71 -6.03
N ASN A 91 0.21 12.83 -6.55
CA ASN A 91 -0.99 13.10 -5.75
C ASN A 91 -1.80 11.84 -5.41
N ASN A 92 -1.44 10.67 -5.95
CA ASN A 92 -2.20 9.44 -5.75
C ASN A 92 -1.75 8.72 -4.48
N HIS A 93 -2.68 7.98 -3.86
CA HIS A 93 -2.28 6.89 -2.98
C HIS A 93 -1.61 5.79 -3.79
N VAL A 94 -0.57 5.18 -3.23
CA VAL A 94 0.08 4.01 -3.79
C VAL A 94 0.04 2.90 -2.74
N ARG A 95 -0.47 1.73 -3.11
CA ARG A 95 -0.51 0.54 -2.25
C ARG A 95 0.35 -0.58 -2.78
N LEU A 96 0.97 -1.29 -1.85
CA LEU A 96 1.62 -2.57 -2.05
C LEU A 96 0.58 -3.66 -1.82
N ILE A 97 0.44 -4.57 -2.78
CA ILE A 97 -0.36 -5.77 -2.66
C ILE A 97 0.51 -7.01 -2.88
N GLY A 98 0.04 -8.16 -2.38
CA GLY A 98 0.72 -9.45 -2.57
C GLY A 98 -0.26 -10.53 -2.97
N TYR A 99 -0.04 -11.15 -4.13
CA TYR A 99 -0.85 -12.28 -4.60
C TYR A 99 -0.27 -13.61 -4.14
N ASN A 100 -1.12 -14.41 -3.50
CA ASN A 100 -0.84 -15.80 -3.18
C ASN A 100 -1.44 -16.70 -4.25
N ASN A 101 -0.59 -17.24 -5.12
CA ASN A 101 -1.00 -18.13 -6.21
C ASN A 101 -1.46 -19.52 -5.73
N PHE A 102 -1.06 -19.95 -4.53
CA PHE A 102 -1.54 -21.23 -3.97
C PHE A 102 -3.00 -21.13 -3.51
N THR A 103 -3.39 -20.05 -2.85
CA THR A 103 -4.77 -19.82 -2.39
C THR A 103 -5.62 -19.06 -3.39
N GLN A 104 -5.04 -18.65 -4.52
CA GLN A 104 -5.69 -17.86 -5.58
C GLN A 104 -6.35 -16.58 -5.05
N SER A 105 -5.64 -15.88 -4.17
CA SER A 105 -6.16 -14.69 -3.50
C SER A 105 -5.13 -13.57 -3.38
N GLN A 106 -5.61 -12.35 -3.21
CA GLN A 106 -4.80 -11.23 -2.75
C GLN A 106 -4.63 -11.37 -1.23
N GLY A 107 -3.43 -11.77 -0.80
CA GLY A 107 -3.14 -12.05 0.60
C GLY A 107 -2.92 -10.81 1.46
N THR A 108 -2.56 -9.68 0.84
CA THR A 108 -2.41 -8.41 1.55
C THR A 108 -2.62 -7.20 0.65
N ALA A 109 -3.01 -6.09 1.25
CA ALA A 109 -3.06 -4.77 0.64
C ALA A 109 -2.83 -3.69 1.70
N MET A 110 -1.88 -2.79 1.43
CA MET A 110 -1.53 -1.70 2.35
C MET A 110 -0.99 -0.49 1.58
N VAL A 111 -1.47 0.70 1.93
CA VAL A 111 -0.94 1.96 1.36
C VAL A 111 0.46 2.22 1.91
N ILE A 112 1.39 2.45 0.99
CA ILE A 112 2.80 2.72 1.28
C ILE A 112 3.20 4.16 0.94
N TYR A 113 2.48 4.84 0.02
CA TYR A 113 2.58 6.29 -0.18
C TYR A 113 1.21 6.94 -0.11
N ARG A 114 1.10 8.04 0.64
CA ARG A 114 -0.15 8.78 0.78
C ARG A 114 -0.21 9.91 -0.24
N GLY A 115 -1.29 9.95 -1.01
CA GLY A 115 -1.61 11.07 -1.89
C GLY A 115 -2.00 12.33 -1.12
N LYS A 116 -2.13 13.43 -1.86
CA LYS A 116 -2.58 14.71 -1.29
C LYS A 116 -4.10 14.77 -1.34
N THR A 117 -4.75 14.61 -0.19
CA THR A 117 -6.20 14.77 -0.06
C THR A 117 -6.58 16.23 -0.25
N VAL A 118 -7.56 16.50 -1.11
CA VAL A 118 -8.19 17.81 -1.29
C VAL A 118 -9.50 17.92 -0.51
#